data_AF-A0A8B8F404-F1
#
_entry.id   AF-A0A8B8F404-F1
#
_cell.length_a   1.000
_cell.length_b   1.000
_cell.length_c   1.000
_cell.angle_alpha   90.00
_cell.angle_beta   90.00
_cell.angle_gamma   90.00
#
_symmetry.space_group_name_H-M   'P 1'
#
loop_
_entity.id
_entity.type
_entity.pdbx_description
1 polymer ?
#
loop_
_entity_poly.entity_id
_entity_poly.type
_entity_poly.pdbx_seq_one_letter_code
_entity_poly.pdbx_strand_id
1 'polypeptide(L)'
;MKQMFLDFLVGETDQSRIIKDNILYYITGFIVRKFLKIIDCSTCVDNLIEQSSEHNYSHKHVYSVSTDVKNGGGLLKSSKNVMKLIKYIGNSLIKLTNNNFTSHISGLSAKIIISTKNYDYNFNILQNMTCSDHSFLENHRLHLVTLICKEYLKICLHHVAKSKTSSIVSKRRQLTKLVLFSNM
;
A
#
# COMPACT_ATOMS: atom_id res chain seq x y z
N MET A 1 14.65 -7.45 -5.81
CA MET A 1 13.45 -7.05 -5.03
C MET A 1 13.64 -7.12 -3.50
N LYS A 2 14.38 -8.07 -2.91
CA LYS A 2 14.53 -8.23 -1.44
C LYS A 2 15.32 -7.13 -0.70
N GLN A 3 16.31 -6.53 -1.35
CA GLN A 3 17.10 -5.38 -0.81
C GLN A 3 16.41 -4.04 -1.08
N MET A 4 15.55 -4.01 -2.09
CA MET A 4 15.04 -2.80 -2.71
C MET A 4 14.07 -2.02 -1.81
N PHE A 5 13.29 -2.69 -0.95
CA PHE A 5 12.26 -2.02 -0.12
C PHE A 5 12.84 -1.29 1.12
N LEU A 6 14.02 -1.69 1.60
CA LEU A 6 14.72 -1.02 2.71
C LEU A 6 15.52 0.19 2.18
N ASP A 7 16.21 0.05 1.05
CA ASP A 7 16.87 1.16 0.35
C ASP A 7 15.84 2.18 -0.21
N PHE A 8 14.61 1.71 -0.48
CA PHE A 8 13.45 2.48 -0.95
C PHE A 8 12.91 3.49 0.05
N LEU A 9 13.16 3.35 1.35
CA LEU A 9 12.77 4.37 2.33
C LEU A 9 13.80 5.50 2.45
N VAL A 10 15.01 5.34 1.89
CA VAL A 10 16.17 6.20 2.20
C VAL A 10 16.71 6.98 0.98
N GLY A 11 16.53 6.52 -0.26
CA GLY A 11 17.16 7.20 -1.43
C GLY A 11 16.68 8.64 -1.74
N GLU A 12 17.63 9.56 -1.96
CA GLU A 12 17.42 11.01 -2.18
C GLU A 12 17.61 11.50 -3.64
N THR A 13 17.81 10.64 -4.64
CA THR A 13 17.96 11.05 -6.05
C THR A 13 16.63 11.08 -6.81
N ASP A 14 16.49 11.94 -7.83
CA ASP A 14 15.24 12.07 -8.61
C ASP A 14 14.85 10.79 -9.37
N GLN A 15 15.83 10.03 -9.88
CA GLN A 15 15.57 8.70 -10.44
C GLN A 15 15.07 7.70 -9.39
N SER A 16 15.60 7.76 -8.16
CA SER A 16 15.13 6.92 -7.05
C SER A 16 13.66 7.21 -6.73
N ARG A 17 13.26 8.49 -6.74
CA ARG A 17 11.87 8.90 -6.49
C ARG A 17 10.90 8.32 -7.52
N ILE A 18 11.24 8.34 -8.81
CA ILE A 18 10.40 7.77 -9.87
C ILE A 18 10.22 6.26 -9.68
N ILE A 19 11.30 5.54 -9.37
CA ILE A 19 11.24 4.09 -9.12
C ILE A 19 10.39 3.80 -7.87
N LYS A 20 10.55 4.59 -6.81
CA LYS A 20 9.76 4.46 -5.58
C LYS A 20 8.27 4.63 -5.88
N ASP A 21 7.90 5.66 -6.62
CA ASP A 21 6.51 5.92 -6.95
C ASP A 21 5.91 4.83 -7.86
N ASN A 22 6.68 4.27 -8.80
CA ASN A 22 6.23 3.13 -9.60
C ASN A 22 5.90 1.89 -8.74
N ILE A 23 6.76 1.58 -7.76
CA ILE A 23 6.54 0.44 -6.85
C ILE A 23 5.35 0.71 -5.92
N LEU A 24 5.24 1.93 -5.37
CA LEU A 24 4.09 2.32 -4.56
C LEU A 24 2.80 2.19 -5.36
N TYR A 25 2.79 2.63 -6.62
CA TYR A 25 1.62 2.52 -7.49
C TYR A 25 1.24 1.06 -7.73
N TYR A 26 2.22 0.18 -7.94
CA TYR A 26 1.98 -1.27 -8.04
C TYR A 26 1.36 -1.86 -6.77
N ILE A 27 1.92 -1.52 -5.60
CA ILE A 27 1.37 -1.96 -4.29
C ILE A 27 -0.05 -1.43 -4.09
N THR A 28 -0.30 -0.18 -4.51
CA THR A 28 -1.62 0.44 -4.44
C THR A 28 -2.64 -0.34 -5.27
N GLY A 29 -2.31 -0.68 -6.52
CA GLY A 29 -3.17 -1.49 -7.37
C GLY A 29 -3.48 -2.87 -6.79
N PHE A 30 -2.50 -3.50 -6.12
CA PHE A 30 -2.70 -4.75 -5.41
C PHE A 30 -3.69 -4.61 -4.23
N ILE A 31 -3.53 -3.56 -3.42
CA ILE A 31 -4.42 -3.27 -2.29
C ILE A 31 -5.86 -3.01 -2.78
N VAL A 32 -6.02 -2.17 -3.80
CA VAL A 32 -7.34 -1.86 -4.39
C VAL A 32 -8.01 -3.14 -4.90
N ARG A 33 -7.30 -3.98 -5.67
CA ARG A 33 -7.82 -5.26 -6.16
C ARG A 33 -8.30 -6.17 -5.03
N LYS A 34 -7.65 -6.13 -3.87
CA LYS A 34 -8.10 -6.88 -2.70
C LYS A 34 -9.41 -6.33 -2.13
N PHE A 35 -9.55 -5.01 -2.05
CA PHE A 35 -10.75 -4.38 -1.52
C PHE A 35 -11.97 -4.53 -2.42
N LEU A 36 -11.81 -4.55 -3.74
CA LEU A 36 -12.94 -4.78 -4.65
C LEU A 36 -13.62 -6.15 -4.49
N LYS A 37 -12.98 -7.09 -3.79
CA LYS A 37 -13.58 -8.40 -3.46
C LYS A 37 -14.39 -8.40 -2.17
N ILE A 38 -14.33 -7.31 -1.40
CA ILE A 38 -14.84 -7.24 -0.02
C ILE A 38 -15.78 -6.04 0.16
N ILE A 39 -15.60 -4.96 -0.62
CA ILE A 39 -16.41 -3.75 -0.54
C ILE A 39 -17.49 -3.81 -1.62
N ASP A 40 -18.75 -3.82 -1.19
CA ASP A 40 -19.91 -3.84 -2.08
C ASP A 40 -20.44 -2.43 -2.41
N CYS A 41 -20.08 -1.44 -1.60
CA CYS A 41 -20.51 -0.06 -1.78
C CYS A 41 -19.86 0.56 -3.04
N SER A 42 -20.68 0.88 -4.04
CA SER A 42 -20.23 1.41 -5.33
C SER A 42 -19.45 2.73 -5.21
N THR A 43 -19.91 3.66 -4.37
CA THR A 43 -19.24 4.94 -4.15
C THR A 43 -17.86 4.77 -3.51
N CYS A 44 -17.71 3.79 -2.61
CA CYS A 44 -16.41 3.42 -2.03
C CYS A 44 -15.49 2.84 -3.11
N VAL A 45 -16.01 1.96 -3.97
CA VAL A 45 -15.27 1.37 -5.09
C VAL A 45 -14.80 2.43 -6.07
N ASP A 46 -15.67 3.36 -6.45
CA ASP A 46 -15.36 4.47 -7.37
C ASP A 46 -14.24 5.37 -6.84
N ASN A 47 -14.20 5.58 -5.52
CA ASN A 47 -13.12 6.34 -4.88
C ASN A 47 -11.77 5.60 -4.88
N LEU A 48 -11.76 4.27 -5.01
CA LEU A 48 -10.54 3.46 -5.01
C LEU A 48 -9.92 3.32 -6.40
N ILE A 49 -10.72 3.34 -7.46
CA ILE A 49 -10.29 3.04 -8.84
C ILE A 49 -10.07 4.34 -9.62
N GLU A 50 -9.13 4.36 -10.54
CA GLU A 50 -9.05 5.42 -11.53
C GLU A 50 -10.13 5.23 -12.60
N GLN A 51 -11.04 6.20 -12.73
CA GLN A 51 -12.03 6.18 -13.82
C GLN A 51 -11.32 6.44 -15.15
N SER A 52 -11.31 5.45 -16.03
CA SER A 52 -10.83 5.59 -17.40
C SER A 52 -11.89 6.33 -18.22
N SER A 53 -11.62 7.57 -18.62
CA SER A 53 -12.44 8.19 -19.67
C SER A 53 -11.99 7.70 -21.04
N GLU A 54 -12.95 7.27 -21.86
CA GLU A 54 -12.74 6.65 -23.19
C GLU A 54 -12.00 7.55 -24.20
N HIS A 55 -11.78 8.82 -23.87
CA HIS A 55 -11.11 9.80 -24.72
C HIS A 55 -9.78 10.34 -24.15
N ASN A 56 -9.27 9.78 -23.06
CA ASN A 56 -8.01 10.24 -22.45
C ASN A 56 -6.79 9.47 -22.95
N TYR A 57 -6.37 9.75 -24.19
CA TYR A 57 -5.07 9.33 -24.72
C TYR A 57 -3.87 9.98 -23.98
N SER A 58 -4.13 10.92 -23.07
CA SER A 58 -3.12 11.77 -22.40
C SER A 58 -2.79 11.36 -20.95
N HIS A 59 -3.54 10.45 -20.32
CA HIS A 59 -3.25 10.04 -18.94
C HIS A 59 -2.40 8.77 -18.88
N LYS A 60 -1.17 8.88 -19.42
CA LYS A 60 -0.08 8.03 -18.97
C LYS A 60 0.28 8.51 -17.56
N HIS A 61 -0.23 7.85 -16.53
CA HIS A 61 0.22 8.09 -15.17
C HIS A 61 1.75 8.05 -15.18
N VAL A 62 2.42 9.07 -14.65
CA VAL A 62 3.91 9.17 -14.64
C VAL A 62 4.55 7.91 -14.02
N TYR A 63 3.77 7.18 -13.22
CA TYR A 63 4.15 5.98 -12.49
C TYR A 63 3.55 4.68 -13.05
N SER A 64 2.98 4.70 -14.26
CA SER A 64 2.36 3.52 -14.88
C SER A 64 3.37 2.64 -15.62
N VAL A 65 4.60 3.10 -15.84
CA VAL A 65 5.58 2.39 -16.69
C VAL A 65 5.86 0.98 -16.15
N SER A 66 6.03 0.84 -14.82
CA SER A 66 6.24 -0.49 -14.23
C SER A 66 4.98 -1.35 -14.21
N THR A 67 3.80 -0.75 -13.98
CA THR A 67 2.55 -1.50 -14.01
C THR A 67 2.24 -1.95 -15.43
N ASP A 68 2.42 -1.12 -16.44
CA ASP A 68 2.11 -1.44 -17.84
C ASP A 68 3.02 -2.58 -18.36
N VAL A 69 4.29 -2.63 -17.92
CA VAL A 69 5.26 -3.67 -18.29
C VAL A 69 5.04 -4.99 -17.54
N LYS A 70 4.57 -4.96 -16.28
CA LYS A 70 4.37 -6.17 -15.46
C LYS A 70 2.93 -6.65 -15.35
N ASN A 71 1.96 -5.91 -15.87
CA ASN A 71 0.57 -6.13 -15.47
C ASN A 71 -0.05 -7.42 -15.99
N GLY A 72 0.38 -7.97 -17.12
CA GLY A 72 -0.27 -9.16 -17.71
C GLY A 72 -1.81 -9.06 -17.77
N GLY A 73 -2.37 -7.84 -17.78
CA GLY A 73 -3.81 -7.55 -17.70
C GLY A 73 -4.48 -7.61 -16.32
N GLY A 74 -3.81 -8.01 -15.23
CA GLY A 74 -4.47 -8.37 -13.96
C GLY A 74 -4.36 -7.39 -12.78
N LEU A 75 -3.64 -6.26 -12.91
CA LEU A 75 -3.53 -5.26 -11.86
C LEU A 75 -4.43 -4.05 -12.19
N LEU A 76 -5.16 -3.59 -11.19
CA LEU A 76 -6.06 -2.44 -11.34
C LEU A 76 -5.32 -1.13 -11.13
N LYS A 77 -5.72 -0.12 -11.90
CA LYS A 77 -5.24 1.25 -11.75
C LYS A 77 -5.99 1.91 -10.59
N SER A 78 -5.24 2.25 -9.54
CA SER A 78 -5.80 2.90 -8.37
C SER A 78 -5.98 4.40 -8.57
N SER A 79 -6.95 5.00 -7.90
CA SER A 79 -7.17 6.43 -7.93
C SER A 79 -5.97 7.22 -7.36
N LYS A 80 -5.81 8.45 -7.84
CA LYS A 80 -4.76 9.39 -7.38
C LYS A 80 -4.84 9.66 -5.87
N ASN A 81 -6.05 9.61 -5.30
CA ASN A 81 -6.27 9.88 -3.88
C ASN A 81 -5.79 8.72 -3.00
N VAL A 82 -5.99 7.47 -3.41
CA VAL A 82 -5.42 6.32 -2.70
C VAL A 82 -3.90 6.37 -2.71
N MET A 83 -3.29 6.73 -3.85
CA MET A 83 -1.83 6.91 -3.94
C MET A 83 -1.32 8.00 -2.98
N LYS A 84 -2.01 9.13 -2.86
CA LYS A 84 -1.66 10.18 -1.88
C LYS A 84 -1.72 9.66 -0.44
N LEU A 85 -2.77 8.91 -0.09
CA LEU A 85 -2.88 8.30 1.23
C LEU A 85 -1.74 7.33 1.51
N ILE A 86 -1.41 6.44 0.57
CA ILE A 86 -0.31 5.49 0.74
C ILE A 86 1.04 6.20 0.90
N LYS A 87 1.31 7.25 0.13
CA LYS A 87 2.51 8.09 0.31
C LYS A 87 2.54 8.71 1.71
N TYR A 88 1.43 9.25 2.19
CA TYR A 88 1.33 9.79 3.54
C TYR A 88 1.58 8.72 4.61
N ILE A 89 0.93 7.56 4.52
CA ILE A 89 1.10 6.43 5.45
C ILE A 89 2.56 5.97 5.48
N GLY A 90 3.18 5.82 4.31
CA GLY A 90 4.59 5.46 4.19
C GLY A 90 5.51 6.47 4.88
N ASN A 91 5.31 7.75 4.62
CA ASN A 91 6.09 8.82 5.26
C ASN A 91 5.88 8.86 6.79
N SER A 92 4.64 8.68 7.27
CA SER A 92 4.36 8.61 8.70
C SER A 92 5.01 7.40 9.36
N LEU A 93 5.03 6.25 8.68
CA LEU A 93 5.71 5.05 9.17
C LEU A 93 7.21 5.27 9.31
N ILE A 94 7.86 5.83 8.29
CA ILE A 94 9.29 6.19 8.27
C ILE A 94 9.60 7.15 9.43
N LYS A 95 8.84 8.23 9.56
CA LYS A 95 9.02 9.26 10.60
C LYS A 95 8.88 8.67 12.01
N LEU A 96 7.82 7.89 12.27
CA LEU A 96 7.57 7.33 13.61
C LEU A 96 8.55 6.22 13.99
N THR A 97 9.19 5.58 13.01
CA THR A 97 10.19 4.55 13.26
C THR A 97 11.62 5.10 13.24
N ASN A 98 11.83 6.39 12.96
CA ASN A 98 13.16 6.98 12.76
C ASN A 98 14.04 6.15 11.81
N ASN A 99 13.46 5.66 10.71
CA ASN A 99 14.08 4.70 9.77
C ASN A 99 14.51 3.35 10.39
N ASN A 100 14.14 3.09 11.64
CA ASN A 100 14.60 1.95 12.41
C ASN A 100 13.43 1.11 12.93
N PHE A 101 13.08 0.08 12.18
CA PHE A 101 11.99 -0.85 12.51
C PHE A 101 12.35 -1.88 13.60
N THR A 102 13.32 -1.60 14.48
CA THR A 102 13.86 -2.56 15.46
C THR A 102 13.06 -2.63 16.75
N SER A 103 12.32 -1.59 17.12
CA SER A 103 11.52 -1.55 18.35
C SER A 103 10.08 -1.97 18.11
N HIS A 104 9.55 -2.78 19.01
CA HIS A 104 8.13 -3.12 19.07
C HIS A 104 7.38 -1.89 19.60
N ILE A 105 7.06 -0.94 18.71
CA ILE A 105 6.30 0.26 19.09
C ILE A 105 4.84 -0.16 19.26
N SER A 106 4.43 -0.41 20.52
CA SER A 106 3.04 -0.63 20.86
C SER A 106 2.20 0.55 20.35
N GLY A 107 1.07 0.24 19.70
CA GLY A 107 0.18 1.26 19.16
C GLY A 107 0.68 2.03 17.92
N LEU A 108 1.80 1.64 17.28
CA LEU A 108 2.27 2.27 16.04
C LEU A 108 1.18 2.32 14.96
N SER A 109 0.53 1.19 14.72
CA SER A 109 -0.57 1.10 13.74
C SER A 109 -1.71 2.04 14.09
N ALA A 110 -2.10 2.11 15.37
CA ALA A 110 -3.16 2.99 15.83
C ALA A 110 -2.80 4.48 15.64
N LYS A 111 -1.57 4.88 15.98
CA LYS A 111 -1.07 6.26 15.77
C LYS A 111 -1.11 6.64 14.29
N ILE A 112 -0.64 5.76 13.41
CA ILE A 112 -0.65 6.00 11.96
C ILE A 112 -2.08 6.07 11.41
N ILE A 113 -2.98 5.20 11.87
CA ILE A 113 -4.39 5.22 11.46
C ILE A 113 -5.03 6.55 11.88
N ILE A 114 -4.84 6.99 13.13
CA ILE A 114 -5.39 8.25 13.63
C ILE A 114 -4.82 9.44 12.84
N SER A 115 -3.49 9.49 12.63
CA SER A 115 -2.88 10.58 11.86
C SER A 115 -3.39 10.61 10.41
N THR A 116 -3.59 9.44 9.81
CA THR A 116 -4.09 9.33 8.42
C THR A 116 -5.55 9.74 8.31
N LYS A 117 -6.40 9.40 9.30
CA LYS A 117 -7.78 9.88 9.37
C LYS A 117 -7.83 11.40 9.46
N ASN A 118 -7.00 12.01 10.31
CA ASN A 118 -6.92 13.47 10.43
C ASN A 118 -6.42 14.11 9.14
N TYR A 119 -5.44 13.51 8.47
CA TYR A 119 -4.97 13.97 7.17
C TYR A 119 -6.07 13.91 6.10
N ASP A 120 -6.77 12.77 5.99
CA ASP A 120 -7.90 12.66 5.08
C ASP A 120 -8.97 13.70 5.38
N TYR A 121 -9.38 13.85 6.65
CA TYR A 121 -10.39 14.83 7.07
C TYR A 121 -10.00 16.26 6.69
N ASN A 122 -8.78 16.70 7.03
CA ASN A 122 -8.31 18.07 6.80
C ASN A 122 -8.14 18.42 5.32
N PHE A 123 -7.71 17.46 4.49
CA PHE A 123 -7.43 17.71 3.07
C PHE A 123 -8.51 17.18 2.12
N ASN A 124 -9.59 16.63 2.68
CA ASN A 124 -10.69 16.02 1.95
C ASN A 124 -10.23 15.05 0.84
N ILE A 125 -9.32 14.12 1.18
CA ILE A 125 -8.64 13.28 0.18
C ILE A 125 -9.62 12.31 -0.50
N LEU A 126 -10.44 11.61 0.28
CA LEU A 126 -11.55 10.80 -0.23
C LEU A 126 -12.83 11.66 -0.21
N GLN A 127 -13.06 12.39 -1.31
CA GLN A 127 -14.17 13.35 -1.41
C GLN A 127 -15.55 12.67 -1.38
N ASN A 128 -16.52 13.39 -0.79
CA ASN A 128 -17.97 13.22 -0.93
C ASN A 128 -18.46 11.78 -1.14
N MET A 129 -18.13 10.91 -0.19
CA MET A 129 -18.74 9.59 -0.06
C MET A 129 -20.15 9.77 0.52
N THR A 130 -21.08 10.28 -0.28
CA THR A 130 -22.52 10.21 0.04
C THR A 130 -22.98 8.79 -0.25
N CYS A 131 -22.54 7.86 0.59
CA CYS A 131 -23.03 6.48 0.55
C CYS A 131 -24.51 6.50 0.94
N SER A 132 -25.32 5.76 0.20
CA SER A 132 -26.76 5.60 0.44
C SER A 132 -27.08 4.96 1.80
N ASP A 133 -26.09 4.30 2.42
CA ASP A 133 -26.24 3.58 3.67
C ASP A 133 -26.00 4.52 4.87
N HIS A 134 -27.10 5.10 5.37
CA HIS A 134 -27.12 6.11 6.44
C HIS A 134 -26.82 5.59 7.86
N SER A 135 -25.98 4.57 8.02
CA SER A 135 -25.51 4.16 9.35
C SER A 135 -24.59 5.25 9.91
N PHE A 136 -25.09 6.05 10.87
CA PHE A 136 -24.31 7.07 11.58
C PHE A 136 -23.02 6.52 12.21
N LEU A 137 -23.01 5.23 12.58
CA LEU A 137 -21.86 4.54 13.18
C LEU A 137 -20.80 4.13 12.13
N GLU A 138 -21.18 4.02 10.86
CA GLU A 138 -20.29 3.61 9.78
C GLU A 138 -19.99 4.79 8.85
N ASN A 139 -19.06 5.64 9.27
CA ASN A 139 -18.46 6.57 8.34
C ASN A 139 -17.60 5.76 7.34
N HIS A 140 -18.20 5.36 6.21
CA HIS A 140 -17.57 4.54 5.16
C HIS A 140 -16.20 5.10 4.75
N ARG A 141 -16.06 6.42 4.70
CA ARG A 141 -14.81 7.10 4.40
C ARG A 141 -13.74 6.83 5.45
N LEU A 142 -14.03 7.04 6.74
CA LEU A 142 -13.08 6.72 7.82
C LEU A 142 -12.78 5.22 7.92
N HIS A 143 -13.77 4.37 7.61
CA HIS A 143 -13.57 2.93 7.53
C HIS A 143 -12.61 2.57 6.38
N LEU A 144 -12.81 3.16 5.20
CA LEU A 144 -11.98 2.95 4.02
C LEU A 144 -10.53 3.39 4.28
N VAL A 145 -10.32 4.56 4.89
CA VAL A 145 -8.98 4.99 5.33
C VAL A 145 -8.35 3.97 6.27
N THR A 146 -9.12 3.45 7.23
CA THR A 146 -8.65 2.44 8.18
C THR A 146 -8.22 1.16 7.47
N LEU A 147 -9.00 0.68 6.50
CA LEU A 147 -8.69 -0.50 5.70
C LEU A 147 -7.40 -0.30 4.91
N ILE A 148 -7.30 0.82 4.17
CA ILE A 148 -6.10 1.17 3.39
C ILE A 148 -4.86 1.18 4.29
N CYS A 149 -4.93 1.86 5.44
CA CYS A 149 -3.84 1.88 6.42
C CYS A 149 -3.44 0.46 6.86
N LYS A 150 -4.40 -0.36 7.28
CA LYS A 150 -4.14 -1.70 7.81
C LYS A 150 -3.46 -2.59 6.77
N GLU A 151 -3.95 -2.61 5.53
CA GLU A 151 -3.37 -3.44 4.48
C GLU A 151 -1.98 -2.97 4.07
N TYR A 152 -1.77 -1.66 3.89
CA TYR A 152 -0.45 -1.15 3.55
C TYR A 152 0.58 -1.43 4.65
N LEU A 153 0.23 -1.15 5.92
CA LEU A 153 1.08 -1.44 7.06
C LEU A 153 1.40 -2.95 7.17
N LYS A 154 0.42 -3.82 6.92
CA LYS A 154 0.63 -5.27 6.89
C LYS A 154 1.68 -5.66 5.85
N ILE A 155 1.60 -5.13 4.63
CA ILE A 155 2.57 -5.38 3.56
C ILE A 155 3.97 -4.91 4.00
N CYS A 156 4.09 -3.69 4.52
CA CYS A 156 5.37 -3.13 4.97
C CYS A 156 5.99 -3.95 6.11
N LEU A 157 5.21 -4.24 7.16
CA LEU A 157 5.69 -4.99 8.33
C LEU A 157 6.07 -6.42 7.97
N HIS A 158 5.27 -7.09 7.12
CA HIS A 158 5.62 -8.42 6.61
C HIS A 158 6.93 -8.38 5.81
N HIS A 159 7.14 -7.37 4.96
CA HIS A 159 8.40 -7.23 4.24
C HIS A 159 9.57 -7.05 5.20
N VAL A 160 9.45 -6.14 6.17
CA VAL A 160 10.50 -5.90 7.19
C VAL A 160 10.81 -7.18 7.98
N ALA A 161 9.79 -7.90 8.44
CA ALA A 161 9.96 -9.16 9.16
C ALA A 161 10.64 -10.23 8.28
N LYS A 162 10.25 -10.33 7.00
CA LYS A 162 10.87 -11.22 6.02
C LYS A 162 12.34 -10.88 5.75
N SER A 163 12.67 -9.60 5.65
CA SER A 163 14.06 -9.15 5.50
C SER A 163 14.91 -9.54 6.69
N LYS A 164 14.44 -9.29 7.93
CA LYS A 164 15.14 -9.67 9.16
C LYS A 164 15.30 -11.19 9.32
N THR A 165 14.28 -11.98 9.01
CA THR A 165 14.37 -13.44 9.11
C THR A 165 15.26 -14.04 8.04
N SER A 166 15.32 -13.44 6.84
CA SER A 166 16.19 -13.90 5.75
C SER A 166 17.68 -13.70 6.03
N SER A 167 18.06 -12.76 6.90
CA SER A 167 19.45 -12.57 7.33
C SER A 167 19.84 -13.50 8.48
N ILE A 168 18.88 -14.01 9.26
CA ILE A 168 19.13 -14.86 10.44
C ILE A 168 19.33 -16.34 10.06
N VAL A 169 18.67 -16.84 9.01
CA VAL A 169 18.74 -18.26 8.63
C VAL A 169 19.47 -18.44 7.30
N SER A 170 20.54 -19.24 7.28
CA SER A 170 21.24 -19.55 6.03
C SER A 170 20.28 -20.22 5.03
N LYS A 171 20.31 -19.77 3.76
CA LYS A 171 19.50 -20.39 2.68
C LYS A 171 19.69 -21.91 2.62
N ARG A 172 20.91 -22.37 2.92
CA ARG A 172 21.28 -23.79 2.94
C ARG A 172 20.46 -24.57 3.98
N ARG A 173 20.22 -24.02 5.18
CA ARG A 173 19.43 -24.65 6.25
C ARG A 173 17.91 -24.65 5.97
N GLN A 174 17.41 -23.68 5.22
CA GLN A 174 16.01 -23.69 4.75
C GLN A 174 15.77 -24.76 3.69
N LEU A 175 16.70 -24.93 2.75
CA LEU A 175 16.57 -25.89 1.65
C LEU A 175 16.82 -27.34 2.09
N THR A 176 17.68 -27.60 3.07
CA THR A 176 17.85 -28.97 3.60
C THR A 176 16.62 -29.48 4.35
N LYS A 177 15.84 -28.60 5.00
CA LYS A 177 14.55 -29.01 5.57
C LYS A 177 13.56 -29.44 4.48
N LEU A 178 13.50 -28.74 3.34
CA LEU A 178 12.61 -29.12 2.24
C LEU A 178 12.99 -30.47 1.62
N VAL A 179 14.28 -30.77 1.47
CA VAL A 179 14.77 -32.07 0.95
C VAL A 179 14.41 -33.24 1.88
N LEU A 180 14.43 -33.02 3.20
CA LEU A 180 14.00 -34.05 4.16
C LEU A 180 12.50 -34.34 4.11
N PHE A 181 11.67 -33.36 3.73
CA PHE A 181 10.21 -33.53 3.62
C PHE A 181 9.72 -33.87 2.20
N SER A 182 10.58 -33.83 1.18
CA SER A 182 10.21 -34.21 -0.20
C SER A 182 10.48 -35.67 -0.55
N ASN A 183 11.11 -36.42 0.37
CA ASN A 183 11.48 -37.84 0.20
C ASN A 183 10.73 -38.77 1.18
N MET A 184 9.63 -38.30 1.79
CA MET A 184 8.64 -39.11 2.50
C MET A 184 7.36 -39.14 1.69
#